data_AF-A0A7V3FWG1-F1
#
_entry.id   AF-A0A7V3FWG1-F1
#
_cell.length_a   1.000
_cell.length_b   1.000
_cell.length_c   1.000
_cell.angle_alpha   90.00
_cell.angle_beta   90.00
_cell.angle_gamma   90.00
#
_symmetry.space_group_name_H-M   'P 1'
#
loop_
_entity.id
_entity.type
_entity.pdbx_description
1 polymer ?
#
loop_
_entity_poly.entity_id
_entity_poly.type
_entity_poly.pdbx_seq_one_letter_code
_entity_poly.pdbx_strand_id
1 'polypeptide(L)' 'TKEISELIINLQKKLNMTSIAVTHDLICAEIIADRAIFLKDAKIAYEGKLEELTSSSDPFLRNFFSHELVKE' A
#
# COMPACT_ATOMS: atom_id res chain seq x y z
N THR A 1 -12.13 8.28 3.38
CA THR A 1 -11.15 7.18 3.59
C THR A 1 -9.90 7.63 4.32
N LYS A 2 -9.30 8.79 3.98
CA LYS A 2 -8.10 9.34 4.64
C LYS A 2 -8.17 9.45 6.18
N GLU A 3 -9.31 9.87 6.73
CA GLU A 3 -9.46 10.04 8.20
C GLU A 3 -9.19 8.74 8.99
N ILE A 4 -9.58 7.58 8.45
CA ILE A 4 -9.34 6.29 9.10
C ILE A 4 -7.85 5.93 9.02
N SER A 5 -7.21 6.15 7.87
CA SER A 5 -5.79 5.92 7.66
C SER A 5 -4.93 6.74 8.65
N GLU A 6 -5.27 8.02 8.82
CA GLU A 6 -4.59 8.92 9.76
C GLU A 6 -4.79 8.46 11.21
N LEU A 7 -6.00 8.02 11.58
CA LEU A 7 -6.26 7.46 12.91
C LEU A 7 -5.41 6.21 13.17
N ILE A 8 -5.31 5.30 12.20
CA ILE A 8 -4.52 4.07 12.32
C ILE A 8 -3.05 4.41 12.61
N ILE A 9 -2.45 5.34 11.85
CA ILE A 9 -1.06 5.77 12.07
C ILE A 9 -0.88 6.40 13.45
N ASN A 10 -1.82 7.27 13.84
CA ASN A 10 -1.73 7.95 15.13
C ASN A 10 -1.77 6.95 16.29
N LEU A 11 -2.62 5.92 16.20
CA LEU A 11 -2.68 4.84 17.17
C LEU A 11 -1.41 3.97 17.13
N GLN A 12 -0.95 3.60 15.94
CA GLN A 12 0.28 2.84 15.75
C GLN A 12 1.46 3.51 16.46
N LYS A 13 1.66 4.82 16.21
CA LYS A 13 2.73 5.62 16.82
C LYS A 13 2.55 5.81 18.32
N LYS A 14 1.33 6.14 18.76
CA LYS A 14 1.03 6.41 20.18
C LYS A 14 1.18 5.17 21.06
N LEU A 15 0.83 4.00 20.54
CA LEU A 15 0.86 2.73 21.26
C LEU A 15 2.10 1.88 20.96
N ASN A 16 2.97 2.34 20.06
CA ASN A 16 4.15 1.62 19.58
C ASN A 16 3.84 0.18 19.14
N MET A 17 2.76 0.02 18.37
CA MET A 17 2.26 -1.28 17.93
C MET A 17 2.64 -1.59 16.49
N THR A 18 2.83 -2.87 16.17
CA THR A 18 2.92 -3.33 14.78
C THR A 18 1.52 -3.39 14.18
N SER A 19 1.34 -2.80 12.99
CA SER A 19 0.08 -2.80 12.25
C SER A 19 0.26 -3.49 10.90
N ILE A 20 -0.71 -4.31 10.52
CA ILE A 20 -0.80 -4.92 9.20
C ILE A 20 -2.17 -4.56 8.64
N ALA A 21 -2.18 -3.93 7.47
CA ALA A 21 -3.39 -3.54 6.77
C ALA A 21 -3.43 -4.22 5.40
N VAL A 22 -4.62 -4.72 5.03
CA VAL A 22 -4.89 -5.27 3.70
C VAL A 22 -5.86 -4.32 3.02
N THR A 23 -5.41 -3.70 1.94
CA THR A 23 -6.20 -2.74 1.17
C THR A 23 -5.93 -2.93 -0.31
N HIS A 24 -6.93 -2.59 -1.13
CA HIS A 24 -6.72 -2.37 -2.55
C HIS A 24 -6.33 -0.90 -2.79
N ASP A 25 -6.97 0.04 -2.06
CA ASP A 25 -6.74 1.48 -2.14
C ASP A 25 -5.27 1.86 -1.83
N LEU A 26 -4.59 2.33 -2.87
CA LEU A 26 -3.22 2.82 -2.81
C LEU A 26 -3.01 4.08 -1.99
N ILE A 27 -3.97 5.00 -1.94
CA ILE A 27 -3.87 6.22 -1.13
C ILE A 27 -3.80 5.83 0.35
N CYS A 28 -4.61 4.84 0.73
CA CYS A 28 -4.59 4.29 2.08
C CYS A 28 -3.24 3.64 2.39
N ALA A 29 -2.72 2.83 1.46
CA ALA A 29 -1.41 2.18 1.59
C ALA A 29 -0.26 3.21 1.69
N GLU A 30 -0.29 4.26 0.88
CA GLU A 30 0.72 5.34 0.89
C GLU A 30 0.75 6.07 2.23
N ILE A 31 -0.42 6.27 2.85
CA ILE A 31 -0.52 6.91 4.15
C ILE A 31 0.06 5.98 5.23
N ILE A 32 -0.41 4.73 5.32
CA ILE A 32 -0.17 3.87 6.50
C ILE A 32 1.04 2.95 6.42
N ALA A 33 1.58 2.65 5.24
CA ALA A 33 2.52 1.55 5.06
C ALA A 33 3.98 2.01 5.09
N ASP A 34 4.75 1.47 6.05
CA ASP A 34 6.21 1.54 6.03
C ASP A 34 6.82 0.55 5.00
N ARG A 35 6.11 -0.58 4.76
CA ARG A 35 6.47 -1.67 3.85
C ARG A 35 5.21 -2.16 3.14
N ALA A 36 5.34 -2.46 1.85
CA ALA A 36 4.26 -2.99 1.03
C ALA A 36 4.60 -4.40 0.53
N ILE A 37 3.61 -5.29 0.55
CA ILE A 37 3.68 -6.63 -0.03
C ILE A 37 2.58 -6.74 -1.07
N PHE A 38 2.96 -7.08 -2.30
CA PHE A 38 2.02 -7.33 -3.38
C PHE A 38 1.84 -8.83 -3.58
N LEU A 39 0.59 -9.29 -3.51
CA LEU A 39 0.23 -10.67 -3.75
C LEU A 39 -0.33 -10.86 -5.17
N LYS A 40 0.22 -11.84 -5.90
CA LYS A 40 -0.27 -12.27 -7.21
C LYS A 40 -0.33 -13.80 -7.25
N ASP A 41 -1.44 -14.37 -7.69
CA ASP A 41 -1.60 -15.82 -7.83
C ASP A 41 -1.23 -16.59 -6.54
N ALA A 42 -1.66 -16.05 -5.39
CA ALA A 42 -1.33 -16.55 -4.05
C ALA A 42 0.17 -16.60 -3.70
N LYS A 43 1.00 -15.84 -4.43
CA LYS A 43 2.44 -15.68 -4.18
C LYS A 43 2.79 -14.22 -3.91
N ILE A 44 3.83 -14.00 -3.13
CA ILE A 44 4.43 -12.67 -2.98
C ILE A 44 5.13 -12.35 -4.30
N ALA A 45 4.56 -11.41 -5.06
CA ALA A 45 5.15 -10.94 -6.30
C ALA A 45 6.11 -9.77 -6.05
N TYR A 46 5.88 -8.99 -4.99
CA TYR A 46 6.73 -7.90 -4.60
C TYR A 46 6.73 -7.71 -3.08
N GLU A 47 7.87 -7.29 -2.55
CA GLU A 47 8.05 -6.83 -1.17
C GLU A 47 9.05 -5.67 -1.17
N GLY A 48 8.70 -4.54 -0.56
CA GLY A 48 9.58 -3.37 -0.52
C GLY A 48 8.85 -2.09 -0.13
N LYS A 49 9.41 -0.94 -0.51
CA LYS A 49 8.71 0.34 -0.34
C LYS A 49 7.65 0.53 -1.41
N LEU A 50 6.62 1.30 -1.11
CA LEU A 50 5.56 1.59 -2.06
C LEU A 50 6.05 2.39 -3.28
N GLU A 51 6.99 3.32 -3.08
CA GLU A 51 7.61 4.12 -4.16
C GLU A 51 8.37 3.27 -5.19
N GLU A 52 9.09 2.25 -4.73
CA GLU A 52 9.81 1.31 -5.60
C GLU A 52 8.82 0.46 -6.42
N LEU A 53 7.66 0.21 -5.83
CA LEU A 53 6.60 -0.60 -6.40
C LEU A 53 5.85 0.19 -7.50
N THR A 54 5.55 1.47 -7.28
CA THR A 54 4.92 2.35 -8.28
C THR A 54 5.87 2.76 -9.41
N SER A 55 7.18 2.86 -9.14
CA SER A 55 8.21 3.17 -10.14
C SER A 55 8.73 1.94 -10.89
N SER A 56 8.26 0.74 -10.53
CA SER A 56 8.70 -0.51 -11.16
C SER A 56 8.42 -0.52 -12.67
N SER A 57 9.36 -1.11 -13.42
CA SER A 57 9.20 -1.36 -14.86
C SER A 57 8.40 -2.63 -15.16
N ASP A 58 8.01 -3.39 -14.13
CA ASP A 58 7.19 -4.58 -14.32
C ASP A 58 5.83 -4.21 -14.94
N PRO A 59 5.48 -4.73 -16.13
CA PRO A 59 4.23 -4.40 -16.81
C PRO A 59 2.98 -4.72 -15.98
N PHE A 60 3.03 -5.76 -15.15
CA PHE A 60 1.91 -6.15 -14.31
C PHE A 60 1.71 -5.17 -13.16
N LEU A 61 2.79 -4.79 -12.48
CA LEU A 61 2.73 -3.76 -11.42
C LEU A 61 2.24 -2.45 -12.05
N ARG A 62 2.87 -1.98 -13.13
CA ARG A 62 2.40 -0.79 -13.87
C ARG A 62 0.92 -0.85 -14.21
N ASN A 63 0.43 -1.97 -14.73
CA ASN A 63 -0.98 -2.13 -15.07
C ASN A 63 -1.89 -2.05 -13.83
N PHE A 64 -1.48 -2.68 -12.71
CA PHE A 64 -2.19 -2.62 -11.44
C PHE A 64 -2.33 -1.18 -10.92
N PHE A 65 -1.21 -0.44 -10.83
CA PHE A 65 -1.25 0.97 -10.37
C PHE A 65 -1.95 1.90 -11.36
N SER A 66 -1.88 1.60 -12.66
CA SER A 66 -2.54 2.44 -13.68
C SER A 66 -4.06 2.44 -13.62
N HIS A 67 -4.70 1.38 -13.11
CA HIS A 67 -6.16 1.31 -12.94
C HIS A 67 -6.65 2.04 -11.69
N GLU A 68 -5.83 2.13 -10.65
CA GLU A 68 -6.20 2.84 -9.41
C GLU A 68 -5.98 4.34 -9.48
N LEU A 69 -5.01 4.81 -10.28
CA LEU A 69 -4.77 6.25 -10.53
C LEU A 69 -5.91 6.94 -11.32
N VAL A 70 -6.95 6.22 -11.75
CA VAL A 70 -8.05 6.72 -12.61
C VAL A 70 -9.37 6.96 -11.85
N LYS A 71 -9.41 6.79 -10.52
CA LYS A 71 -10.61 7.15 -9.75
C LYS A 71 -10.43 8.48 -9.00
N GLU A 72 -10.88 9.54 -9.66
CA GLU A 72 -11.45 10.73 -8.98
C GLU A 72 -12.73 10.37 -8.22
#